data_AF-A8NHL2-F1
#
_entry.id   AF-A8NHL2-F1
#
_cell.length_a   1.000
_cell.length_b   1.000
_cell.length_c   1.000
_cell.angle_alpha   90.00
_cell.angle_beta   90.00
_cell.angle_gamma   90.00
#
_symmetry.space_group_name_H-M   'P 1'
#
loop_
_entity.id
_entity.type
_entity.pdbx_description
1 polymer ?
#
loop_
_entity_poly.entity_id
_entity_poly.type
_entity_poly.pdbx_seq_one_letter_code
_entity_poly.pdbx_strand_id
1 'polypeptide(L)'
;MTKPKISARSKRSPRYLYATYRTECEEAFPAAFEFTDERIKDRRLPVQPLYKPDIGVKIPVPMYFAGFIVSAGWHHHWNRRHGVHGADVVASKAVVDWVKLGSPSLTFRAFTTPSRFARHSTIAISSEPFLAPRVYPYPTGDNVIYFITHLADRRDIDYFYDNRDAILDRFLDVLSFPSDEKDIIKTRLFKWHRVMPTTMSALDDLKEDLPEDMCLQYTGPIPDEFKSEYNSASESESESD
;
A
#
# COMPACT_ATOMS: atom_id res chain seq x y z
N MET A 1 16.46 -30.36 -21.12
CA MET A 1 16.59 -29.61 -19.86
C MET A 1 15.60 -30.15 -18.83
N THR A 2 16.07 -30.78 -17.75
CA THR A 2 15.21 -31.31 -16.67
C THR A 2 14.82 -30.18 -15.72
N LYS A 3 13.51 -29.97 -15.49
CA LYS A 3 13.01 -28.98 -14.52
C LYS A 3 13.55 -29.33 -13.12
N PRO A 4 14.11 -28.36 -12.36
CA PRO A 4 14.63 -28.62 -11.03
C PRO A 4 13.52 -29.14 -10.10
N LYS A 5 13.81 -30.21 -9.35
CA LYS A 5 12.87 -30.75 -8.35
C LYS A 5 12.74 -29.75 -7.20
N ILE A 6 11.58 -29.12 -7.08
CA ILE A 6 11.25 -28.23 -5.96
C ILE A 6 11.18 -29.04 -4.66
N SER A 7 11.87 -28.59 -3.61
CA SER A 7 11.87 -29.26 -2.30
C SER A 7 10.48 -29.26 -1.65
N ALA A 8 10.19 -30.26 -0.80
CA ALA A 8 8.93 -30.32 -0.04
C ALA A 8 8.73 -29.09 0.88
N ARG A 9 9.82 -28.52 1.39
CA ARG A 9 9.79 -27.27 2.17
C ARG A 9 9.39 -26.08 1.30
N SER A 10 9.95 -25.96 0.11
CA SER A 10 9.61 -24.89 -0.84
C SER A 10 8.13 -24.94 -1.25
N LYS A 11 7.56 -26.15 -1.39
CA LYS A 11 6.12 -26.34 -1.66
C LYS A 11 5.18 -25.89 -0.54
N ARG A 12 5.71 -25.62 0.66
CA ARG A 12 4.95 -25.09 1.81
C ARG A 12 5.18 -23.59 2.02
N SER A 13 6.02 -22.95 1.22
CA SER A 13 6.24 -21.51 1.33
C SER A 13 4.96 -20.76 0.93
N PRO A 14 4.60 -19.64 1.61
CA PRO A 14 3.44 -18.84 1.21
C PRO A 14 3.48 -18.46 -0.26
N ARG A 15 4.65 -18.03 -0.76
CA ARG A 15 4.84 -17.68 -2.16
C ARG A 15 4.49 -18.83 -3.12
N TYR A 16 4.92 -20.05 -2.82
CA TYR A 16 4.54 -21.21 -3.64
C TYR A 16 3.04 -21.49 -3.58
N LEU A 17 2.45 -21.45 -2.38
CA LEU A 17 1.03 -21.74 -2.18
C LEU A 17 0.14 -20.74 -2.92
N TYR A 18 0.42 -19.45 -2.79
CA TYR A 18 -0.32 -18.40 -3.50
C TYR A 18 -0.14 -18.46 -5.02
N ALA A 19 1.03 -18.90 -5.51
CA ALA A 19 1.25 -19.05 -6.95
C ALA A 19 0.54 -20.30 -7.49
N THR A 20 0.47 -21.36 -6.70
CA THR A 20 -0.15 -22.64 -7.08
C THR A 20 -1.68 -22.58 -7.01
N TYR A 21 -2.23 -21.91 -6.00
CA TYR A 21 -3.66 -21.82 -5.72
C TYR A 21 -4.20 -20.40 -5.92
N ARG A 22 -3.72 -19.71 -6.96
CA ARG A 22 -4.00 -18.28 -7.17
C ARG A 22 -5.50 -18.01 -7.22
N THR A 23 -6.22 -18.71 -8.08
CA THR A 23 -7.66 -18.53 -8.29
C THR A 23 -8.45 -18.71 -6.99
N GLU A 24 -8.17 -19.77 -6.24
CA GLU A 24 -8.91 -20.02 -4.99
C GLU A 24 -8.53 -19.02 -3.90
N CYS A 25 -7.31 -18.50 -3.91
CA CYS A 25 -6.93 -17.40 -3.03
C CYS A 25 -7.57 -16.07 -3.43
N GLU A 26 -7.77 -15.82 -4.73
CA GLU A 26 -8.50 -14.66 -5.24
C GLU A 26 -9.98 -14.69 -4.87
N GLU A 27 -10.60 -15.87 -4.93
CA GLU A 27 -11.97 -16.07 -4.48
C GLU A 27 -12.11 -15.97 -2.95
N ALA A 28 -11.18 -16.58 -2.19
CA ALA A 28 -11.26 -16.63 -0.73
C ALA A 28 -10.85 -15.30 -0.06
N PHE A 29 -9.93 -14.55 -0.67
CA PHE A 29 -9.39 -13.32 -0.10
C PHE A 29 -9.75 -12.14 -1.00
N PRO A 30 -10.77 -11.34 -0.66
CA PRO A 30 -11.18 -10.20 -1.49
C PRO A 30 -10.02 -9.23 -1.68
N ALA A 31 -9.93 -8.63 -2.87
CA ALA A 31 -8.89 -7.66 -3.21
C ALA A 31 -8.95 -6.41 -2.33
N ALA A 32 -10.16 -5.97 -1.97
CA ALA A 32 -10.38 -4.89 -1.03
C ALA A 32 -11.67 -5.08 -0.22
N PHE A 33 -11.79 -4.38 0.90
CA PHE A 33 -13.04 -4.29 1.67
C PHE A 33 -13.22 -2.93 2.34
N GLU A 34 -14.49 -2.52 2.44
CA GLU A 34 -14.89 -1.26 3.06
C GLU A 34 -14.76 -1.31 4.58
N PHE A 35 -14.43 -0.19 5.22
CA PHE A 35 -14.41 -0.11 6.69
C PHE A 35 -15.80 -0.22 7.33
N THR A 36 -16.87 0.00 6.56
CA THR A 36 -18.27 -0.12 7.00
C THR A 36 -18.82 -1.53 6.86
N ASP A 37 -18.04 -2.46 6.32
CA ASP A 37 -18.46 -3.85 6.15
C ASP A 37 -18.82 -4.47 7.50
N GLU A 38 -20.04 -4.96 7.63
CA GLU A 38 -20.55 -5.55 8.86
C GLU A 38 -19.69 -6.71 9.38
N ARG A 39 -18.95 -7.39 8.49
CA ARG A 39 -18.04 -8.47 8.85
C ARG A 39 -16.81 -7.96 9.62
N ILE A 40 -16.60 -6.65 9.66
CA ILE A 40 -15.50 -5.96 10.37
C ILE A 40 -15.99 -5.33 11.69
N LYS A 41 -17.23 -5.60 12.13
CA LYS A 41 -17.83 -5.04 13.36
C LYS A 41 -16.93 -5.15 14.60
N ASP A 42 -16.13 -6.21 14.71
CA ASP A 42 -15.18 -6.41 15.81
C ASP A 42 -13.78 -5.84 15.57
N ARG A 43 -13.63 -4.93 14.59
CA ARG A 43 -12.35 -4.37 14.12
C ARG A 43 -11.34 -5.46 13.73
N ARG A 44 -11.86 -6.61 13.30
CA ARG A 44 -11.11 -7.78 12.81
C ARG A 44 -11.39 -7.96 11.34
N LEU A 45 -10.41 -8.49 10.61
CA LEU A 45 -10.65 -8.80 9.21
C LEU A 45 -11.65 -9.95 9.06
N PRO A 46 -12.48 -9.94 8.01
CA PRO A 46 -13.50 -10.95 7.80
C PRO A 46 -12.94 -12.21 7.10
N VAL A 47 -11.62 -12.35 7.02
CA VAL A 47 -10.92 -13.39 6.26
C VAL A 47 -10.23 -14.39 7.19
N GLN A 48 -10.33 -15.67 6.83
CA GLN A 48 -9.70 -16.77 7.56
C GLN A 48 -8.71 -17.51 6.65
N PRO A 49 -7.66 -18.15 7.20
CA PRO A 49 -6.74 -18.96 6.40
C PRO A 49 -7.48 -20.02 5.58
N LEU A 50 -7.13 -20.17 4.31
CA LEU A 50 -7.74 -21.14 3.39
C LEU A 50 -7.12 -22.53 3.62
N TYR A 51 -7.93 -23.52 3.96
CA TYR A 51 -7.45 -24.90 4.14
C TYR A 51 -7.53 -25.70 2.83
N LYS A 52 -6.42 -26.34 2.44
CA LYS A 52 -6.30 -27.21 1.28
C LYS A 52 -6.15 -28.67 1.74
N PRO A 53 -7.25 -29.46 1.78
CA PRO A 53 -7.25 -30.81 2.35
C PRO A 53 -6.42 -31.80 1.55
N ASP A 54 -6.34 -31.61 0.23
CA ASP A 54 -5.57 -32.40 -0.74
C ASP A 54 -4.06 -32.43 -0.43
N ILE A 55 -3.52 -31.35 0.11
CA ILE A 55 -2.11 -31.26 0.54
C ILE A 55 -1.94 -31.14 2.05
N GLY A 56 -3.03 -31.09 2.81
CA GLY A 56 -3.03 -30.94 4.26
C GLY A 56 -2.39 -29.63 4.75
N VAL A 57 -2.51 -28.53 4.00
CA VAL A 57 -1.87 -27.23 4.32
C VAL A 57 -2.90 -26.12 4.47
N LYS A 58 -2.65 -25.18 5.40
CA LYS A 58 -3.37 -23.91 5.49
C LYS A 58 -2.59 -22.82 4.78
N ILE A 59 -3.22 -22.17 3.81
CA ILE A 59 -2.71 -20.96 3.17
C ILE A 59 -3.01 -19.79 4.11
N PRO A 60 -1.99 -19.05 4.60
CA PRO A 60 -2.20 -17.95 5.55
C PRO A 60 -2.97 -16.82 4.88
N VAL A 61 -3.68 -16.00 5.66
CA VAL A 61 -4.34 -14.77 5.17
C VAL A 61 -3.27 -13.81 4.60
N PRO A 62 -3.54 -13.13 3.47
CA PRO A 62 -2.59 -12.19 2.88
C PRO A 62 -2.49 -10.93 3.72
N MET A 63 -1.47 -10.11 3.46
CA MET A 63 -1.37 -8.82 4.13
C MET A 63 -2.49 -7.90 3.66
N TYR A 64 -3.01 -7.07 4.56
CA TYR A 64 -4.02 -6.07 4.25
C TYR A 64 -3.58 -4.74 4.83
N PHE A 65 -3.73 -3.69 4.02
CA PHE A 65 -3.31 -2.33 4.31
C PHE A 65 -4.51 -1.40 4.30
N ALA A 66 -4.73 -0.69 5.41
CA ALA A 66 -5.72 0.37 5.49
C ALA A 66 -5.15 1.63 4.83
N GLY A 67 -5.61 1.94 3.63
CA GLY A 67 -4.96 2.89 2.75
C GLY A 67 -5.69 3.12 1.44
N PHE A 68 -4.99 3.71 0.49
CA PHE A 68 -5.45 3.87 -0.89
C PHE A 68 -4.27 3.67 -1.84
N ILE A 69 -4.57 3.23 -3.07
CA ILE A 69 -3.55 2.99 -4.09
C ILE A 69 -3.42 4.25 -4.95
N VAL A 70 -2.19 4.60 -5.30
CA VAL A 70 -1.84 5.69 -6.22
C VAL A 70 -1.02 5.13 -7.37
N SER A 71 -1.26 5.62 -8.58
CA SER A 71 -0.57 5.08 -9.74
C SER A 71 0.91 5.47 -9.74
N ALA A 72 1.76 4.69 -10.41
CA ALA A 72 3.16 5.05 -10.60
C ALA A 72 3.31 6.46 -11.22
N GLY A 73 2.45 6.78 -12.20
CA GLY A 73 2.37 8.10 -12.82
C GLY A 73 1.99 9.20 -11.82
N TRP A 74 0.93 8.99 -11.02
CA TRP A 74 0.55 9.94 -9.98
C TRP A 74 1.69 10.23 -9.02
N HIS A 75 2.35 9.17 -8.54
CA HIS A 75 3.45 9.29 -7.59
C HIS A 75 4.64 10.05 -8.21
N HIS A 76 5.01 9.74 -9.46
CA HIS A 76 6.05 10.46 -10.18
C HIS A 76 5.73 11.96 -10.31
N HIS A 77 4.50 12.31 -10.71
CA HIS A 77 4.06 13.70 -10.85
C HIS A 77 4.01 14.43 -9.52
N TRP A 78 3.54 13.77 -8.46
CA TRP A 78 3.55 14.32 -7.12
C TRP A 78 4.98 14.64 -6.67
N ASN A 79 5.92 13.71 -6.89
CA ASN A 79 7.34 13.89 -6.59
C ASN A 79 7.94 15.10 -7.33
N ARG A 80 7.67 15.23 -8.63
CA ARG A 80 8.11 16.36 -9.46
C ARG A 80 7.57 17.70 -8.94
N ARG A 81 6.26 17.77 -8.62
CA ARG A 81 5.61 18.99 -8.10
C ARG A 81 6.21 19.46 -6.77
N HIS A 82 6.63 18.52 -5.93
CA HIS A 82 7.16 18.81 -4.59
C HIS A 82 8.70 18.83 -4.52
N GLY A 83 9.39 18.64 -5.64
CA GLY A 83 10.86 18.66 -5.71
C GLY A 83 11.53 17.55 -4.87
N VAL A 84 10.90 16.36 -4.81
CA VAL A 84 11.39 15.21 -4.03
C VAL A 84 11.56 13.97 -4.90
N HIS A 85 12.39 13.02 -4.47
CA HIS A 85 12.66 11.77 -5.19
C HIS A 85 12.68 10.56 -4.26
N GLY A 86 12.01 9.48 -4.66
CA GLY A 86 12.00 8.20 -3.93
C GLY A 86 10.59 7.64 -3.76
N ALA A 87 10.48 6.39 -3.30
CA ALA A 87 9.18 5.76 -3.08
C ALA A 87 8.52 6.18 -1.75
N ASP A 88 9.32 6.44 -0.71
CA ASP A 88 8.82 6.76 0.64
C ASP A 88 8.69 8.27 0.91
N VAL A 89 8.91 9.12 -0.10
CA VAL A 89 8.97 10.57 0.09
C VAL A 89 7.61 11.18 0.40
N VAL A 90 6.51 10.61 -0.10
CA VAL A 90 5.14 11.05 0.26
C VAL A 90 4.94 10.93 1.77
N ALA A 91 5.28 9.77 2.32
CA ALA A 91 5.18 9.50 3.75
C ALA A 91 6.14 10.37 4.57
N SER A 92 7.40 10.47 4.13
CA SER A 92 8.42 11.26 4.82
C SER A 92 8.06 12.74 4.86
N LYS A 93 7.57 13.29 3.74
CA LYS A 93 7.13 14.68 3.65
C LYS A 93 5.90 14.95 4.52
N ALA A 94 4.93 14.03 4.57
CA ALA A 94 3.78 14.16 5.47
C ALA A 94 4.20 14.29 6.93
N VAL A 95 5.15 13.46 7.39
CA VAL A 95 5.67 13.52 8.75
C VAL A 95 6.42 14.84 9.01
N VAL A 96 7.27 15.27 8.08
CA VAL A 96 8.04 16.52 8.22
C VAL A 96 7.11 17.74 8.27
N ASP A 97 6.14 17.82 7.37
CA ASP A 97 5.23 18.96 7.30
C ASP A 97 4.25 18.95 8.49
N TRP A 98 3.85 17.78 8.97
CA TRP A 98 3.10 17.65 10.22
C TRP A 98 3.87 18.21 11.44
N VAL A 99 5.16 17.88 11.56
CA VAL A 99 6.00 18.42 12.65
C VAL A 99 6.12 19.95 12.55
N LYS A 100 6.20 20.51 11.34
CA LYS A 100 6.27 21.97 11.13
C LYS A 100 4.98 22.70 11.53
N LEU A 101 3.82 22.06 11.42
CA LEU A 101 2.52 22.65 11.78
C LEU A 101 2.31 22.84 13.30
N GLY A 102 3.35 22.65 14.12
CA GLY A 102 3.29 22.95 15.55
C GLY A 102 2.83 21.80 16.43
N SER A 103 2.84 20.55 15.90
CA SER A 103 2.79 19.39 16.78
C SER A 103 4.05 19.37 17.64
N PRO A 104 3.95 19.48 18.97
CA PRO A 104 5.14 19.46 19.80
C PRO A 104 5.71 18.04 19.69
N SER A 105 6.87 17.96 19.04
CA SER A 105 7.75 16.80 18.91
C SER A 105 7.07 15.44 19.07
N LEU A 106 6.62 14.85 17.97
CA LEU A 106 6.50 13.39 17.90
C LEU A 106 7.82 12.81 18.45
N THR A 107 7.79 12.25 19.65
CA THR A 107 8.85 11.32 20.05
C THR A 107 8.65 10.15 19.11
N PHE A 108 9.40 10.16 18.03
CA PHE A 108 9.44 9.11 17.05
C PHE A 108 9.72 7.83 17.86
N ARG A 109 8.68 7.00 18.10
CA ARG A 109 8.91 5.59 18.41
C ARG A 109 9.39 4.98 17.11
N ALA A 110 10.61 5.32 16.72
CA ALA A 110 11.41 4.42 15.91
C ALA A 110 11.36 3.11 16.68
N PHE A 111 10.96 2.04 16.02
CA PHE A 111 11.17 0.69 16.51
C PHE A 111 12.68 0.41 16.48
N THR A 112 13.45 1.14 17.29
CA THR A 112 14.85 0.88 17.55
C THR A 112 14.94 0.31 18.96
N THR A 113 15.66 -0.80 19.03
CA THR A 113 15.98 -1.60 20.21
C THR A 113 16.36 -0.75 21.44
N PRO A 114 16.05 -1.20 22.67
CA PRO A 114 16.10 -0.35 23.85
C PRO A 114 17.55 0.00 24.23
N SER A 115 17.90 1.29 24.13
CA SER A 115 19.12 1.85 24.71
C SER A 115 18.79 2.63 25.99
N ARG A 116 19.58 2.42 27.04
CA ARG A 116 19.30 2.70 28.47
C ARG A 116 19.41 4.16 28.93
N PHE A 117 19.34 5.16 28.06
CA PHE A 117 19.39 6.57 28.48
C PHE A 117 18.41 7.43 27.70
N ALA A 118 17.21 7.62 28.24
CA ALA A 118 16.28 8.65 27.76
C ALA A 118 15.81 9.50 28.94
N ARG A 119 16.24 10.77 28.96
CA ARG A 119 15.72 11.80 29.86
C ARG A 119 14.25 12.05 29.52
N HIS A 120 13.41 12.15 30.55
CA HIS A 120 12.00 12.48 30.42
C HIS A 120 11.82 13.95 30.05
N SER A 121 11.72 14.23 28.75
CA SER A 121 11.10 15.48 28.28
C SER A 121 9.60 15.23 28.15
N THR A 122 8.79 15.88 29.00
CA THR A 122 7.34 15.89 28.87
C THR A 122 6.97 16.78 27.70
N ILE A 123 6.78 16.17 26.54
CA ILE A 123 6.33 16.85 25.34
C ILE A 123 4.81 16.91 25.40
N ALA A 124 4.24 18.10 25.26
CA ALA A 124 2.80 18.28 25.05
C ALA A 124 2.42 17.62 23.72
N ILE A 125 1.74 16.49 23.75
CA ILE A 125 1.30 15.84 22.51
C ILE A 125 0.21 16.74 21.93
N SER A 126 0.34 17.14 20.65
CA SER A 126 -0.78 17.75 19.92
C SER A 126 -2.02 16.89 20.11
N SER A 127 -3.13 17.48 20.53
CA SER A 127 -4.38 16.76 20.80
C SER A 127 -5.01 16.17 19.55
N GLU A 128 -4.50 16.50 18.36
CA GLU A 128 -5.04 16.02 17.10
C GLU A 128 -4.47 14.64 16.73
N PRO A 129 -5.32 13.69 16.33
CA PRO A 129 -4.88 12.35 16.01
C PRO A 129 -4.04 12.33 14.73
N PHE A 130 -2.88 11.70 14.81
CA PHE A 130 -2.01 11.47 13.66
C PHE A 130 -1.44 10.05 13.68
N LEU A 131 -1.34 9.46 12.50
CA LEU A 131 -0.66 8.19 12.28
C LEU A 131 0.23 8.37 11.05
N ALA A 132 1.53 8.14 11.21
CA ALA A 132 2.46 8.32 10.11
C ALA A 132 2.13 7.34 8.96
N PRO A 133 1.83 7.86 7.75
CA PRO A 133 1.60 7.00 6.60
C PRO A 133 2.88 6.25 6.24
N ARG A 134 2.72 5.18 5.47
CA ARG A 134 3.80 4.40 4.87
C ARG A 134 3.46 4.16 3.40
N VAL A 135 4.49 3.93 2.60
CA VAL A 135 4.33 3.55 1.20
C VAL A 135 4.78 2.10 1.06
N TYR A 136 4.05 1.34 0.26
CA TYR A 136 4.46 -0.01 -0.12
C TYR A 136 4.30 -0.18 -1.64
N PRO A 137 5.30 -0.72 -2.35
CA PRO A 137 5.18 -1.02 -3.78
C PRO A 137 4.06 -2.02 -4.02
N TYR A 138 3.08 -1.65 -4.83
CA TYR A 138 1.98 -2.50 -5.19
C TYR A 138 2.38 -3.41 -6.37
N PRO A 139 1.82 -4.63 -6.45
CA PRO A 139 2.10 -5.59 -7.50
C PRO A 139 2.08 -5.13 -8.94
N THR A 140 1.32 -4.09 -9.27
CA THR A 140 1.14 -3.54 -10.62
C THR A 140 2.20 -2.49 -10.98
N GLY A 141 3.16 -2.22 -10.08
CA GLY A 141 4.09 -1.09 -10.20
C GLY A 141 3.56 0.20 -9.56
N ASP A 142 2.29 0.20 -9.15
CA ASP A 142 1.66 1.26 -8.38
C ASP A 142 2.16 1.29 -6.92
N ASN A 143 1.63 2.19 -6.10
CA ASN A 143 2.01 2.29 -4.69
C ASN A 143 0.77 2.35 -3.82
N VAL A 144 0.78 1.63 -2.70
CA VAL A 144 -0.24 1.80 -1.66
C VAL A 144 0.29 2.73 -0.58
N ILE A 145 -0.43 3.82 -0.34
CA ILE A 145 -0.23 4.69 0.82
C ILE A 145 -1.14 4.17 1.92
N TYR A 146 -0.57 3.71 3.03
CA TYR A 146 -1.31 3.07 4.10
C TYR A 146 -0.91 3.58 5.48
N PHE A 147 -1.83 3.45 6.43
CA PHE A 147 -1.64 3.90 7.81
C PHE A 147 -1.43 2.70 8.73
N ILE A 148 -2.22 1.65 8.58
CA ILE A 148 -2.14 0.48 9.44
C ILE A 148 -2.27 -0.82 8.65
N THR A 149 -1.72 -1.89 9.20
CA THR A 149 -1.86 -3.25 8.68
C THR A 149 -2.73 -4.06 9.61
N HIS A 150 -3.39 -5.10 9.12
CA HIS A 150 -4.23 -5.94 9.98
C HIS A 150 -3.45 -6.76 11.03
N LEU A 151 -2.11 -6.80 10.90
CA LEU A 151 -1.22 -7.46 11.85
C LEU A 151 -0.71 -6.51 12.95
N ALA A 152 -1.15 -5.25 12.95
CA ALA A 152 -0.78 -4.28 13.98
C ALA A 152 -1.33 -4.68 15.37
N ASP A 153 -0.78 -4.06 16.44
CA ASP A 153 -1.30 -4.25 17.80
C ASP A 153 -2.77 -3.82 17.86
N ARG A 154 -3.58 -4.54 18.65
CA ARG A 154 -5.00 -4.25 18.78
C ARG A 154 -5.27 -2.80 19.18
N ARG A 155 -4.41 -2.22 20.03
CA ARG A 155 -4.51 -0.81 20.44
C ARG A 155 -4.30 0.15 19.28
N ASP A 156 -3.39 -0.16 18.37
CA ASP A 156 -3.14 0.68 17.19
C ASP A 156 -4.32 0.59 16.22
N ILE A 157 -4.88 -0.61 16.05
CA ILE A 157 -6.10 -0.82 15.25
C ILE A 157 -7.26 -0.04 15.86
N ASP A 158 -7.47 -0.16 17.16
CA ASP A 158 -8.53 0.54 17.87
C ASP A 158 -8.38 2.07 17.72
N TYR A 159 -7.17 2.59 17.97
CA TYR A 159 -6.87 4.00 17.79
C TYR A 159 -7.12 4.48 16.35
N PHE A 160 -6.72 3.69 15.35
CA PHE A 160 -6.96 4.02 13.96
C PHE A 160 -8.46 4.06 13.65
N TYR A 161 -9.26 3.08 14.10
CA TYR A 161 -10.72 3.10 13.88
C TYR A 161 -11.39 4.30 14.56
N ASP A 162 -10.98 4.63 15.78
CA ASP A 162 -11.56 5.73 16.55
C ASP A 162 -11.22 7.11 15.95
N ASN A 163 -10.16 7.20 15.15
CA ASN A 163 -9.65 8.46 14.60
C ASN A 163 -9.49 8.46 13.07
N ARG A 164 -10.07 7.48 12.37
CA ARG A 164 -9.79 7.18 10.96
C ARG A 164 -9.91 8.41 10.07
N ASP A 165 -11.06 9.07 10.14
CA ASP A 165 -11.40 10.18 9.25
C ASP A 165 -10.54 11.40 9.57
N ALA A 166 -10.28 11.67 10.85
CA ALA A 166 -9.41 12.77 11.28
C ALA A 166 -7.94 12.55 10.86
N ILE A 167 -7.43 11.32 10.98
CA ILE A 167 -6.07 10.96 10.50
C ILE A 167 -5.97 11.17 8.99
N LEU A 168 -6.96 10.68 8.24
CA LEU A 168 -6.98 10.78 6.78
C LEU A 168 -7.08 12.23 6.32
N ASP A 169 -8.06 12.99 6.83
CA ASP A 169 -8.28 14.40 6.48
C ASP A 169 -7.01 15.20 6.72
N ARG A 170 -6.38 14.97 7.86
CA ARG A 170 -5.20 15.71 8.21
C ARG A 170 -3.99 15.35 7.37
N PHE A 171 -3.81 14.07 7.02
CA PHE A 171 -2.79 13.67 6.06
C PHE A 171 -2.98 14.37 4.70
N LEU A 172 -4.22 14.39 4.21
CA LEU A 172 -4.55 15.02 2.93
C LEU A 172 -4.35 16.54 2.96
N ASP A 173 -4.66 17.19 4.07
CA ASP A 173 -4.43 18.63 4.29
C ASP A 173 -2.95 18.97 4.36
N VAL A 174 -2.17 18.22 5.13
CA VAL A 174 -0.72 18.42 5.29
C VAL A 174 0.00 18.34 3.94
N LEU A 175 -0.41 17.41 3.08
CA LEU A 175 0.17 17.25 1.75
C LEU A 175 -0.48 18.13 0.67
N SER A 176 -1.45 18.97 1.06
CA SER A 176 -2.14 19.90 0.17
C SER A 176 -2.74 19.19 -1.05
N PHE A 177 -3.46 18.09 -0.83
CA PHE A 177 -4.20 17.41 -1.90
C PHE A 177 -5.27 18.36 -2.49
N PRO A 178 -5.47 18.38 -3.81
CA PRO A 178 -6.63 18.99 -4.45
C PRO A 178 -7.95 18.46 -3.88
N SER A 179 -9.00 19.30 -3.88
CA SER A 179 -10.28 18.95 -3.23
C SER A 179 -10.98 17.77 -3.90
N ASP A 180 -10.89 17.67 -5.21
CA ASP A 180 -11.38 16.55 -6.02
C ASP A 180 -10.64 15.24 -5.69
N GLU A 181 -9.30 15.27 -5.56
CA GLU A 181 -8.54 14.09 -5.13
C GLU A 181 -8.92 13.68 -3.70
N LYS A 182 -9.10 14.64 -2.78
CA LYS A 182 -9.54 14.37 -1.41
C LYS A 182 -10.87 13.65 -1.38
N ASP A 183 -11.85 14.15 -2.13
CA ASP A 183 -13.19 13.58 -2.19
C ASP A 183 -13.15 12.15 -2.75
N ILE A 184 -12.40 11.91 -3.83
CA ILE A 184 -12.22 10.56 -4.40
C ILE A 184 -11.58 9.61 -3.38
N ILE A 185 -10.52 10.05 -2.70
CA ILE A 185 -9.83 9.23 -1.70
C ILE A 185 -10.78 8.86 -0.57
N LYS A 186 -11.45 9.84 0.03
CA LYS A 186 -12.33 9.65 1.19
C LYS A 186 -13.56 8.81 0.89
N THR A 187 -14.14 8.97 -0.30
CA THR A 187 -15.42 8.33 -0.64
C THR A 187 -15.27 7.00 -1.36
N ARG A 188 -14.18 6.80 -2.11
CA ARG A 188 -14.04 5.66 -3.02
C ARG A 188 -12.79 4.83 -2.81
N LEU A 189 -11.63 5.43 -2.53
CA LEU A 189 -10.36 4.68 -2.59
C LEU A 189 -9.83 4.22 -1.22
N PHE A 190 -10.22 4.89 -0.14
CA PHE A 190 -9.73 4.58 1.20
C PHE A 190 -10.40 3.34 1.78
N LYS A 191 -9.70 2.19 1.67
CA LYS A 191 -10.21 0.86 2.04
C LYS A 191 -9.10 0.03 2.67
N TRP A 192 -9.43 -1.19 3.04
CA TRP A 192 -8.39 -2.20 3.22
C TRP A 192 -8.05 -2.84 1.88
N HIS A 193 -6.77 -2.77 1.50
CA HIS A 193 -6.26 -3.33 0.25
C HIS A 193 -5.40 -4.55 0.52
N ARG A 194 -5.66 -5.63 -0.23
CA ARG A 194 -4.93 -6.89 -0.15
C ARG A 194 -3.57 -6.77 -0.82
N VAL A 195 -2.53 -7.28 -0.17
CA VAL A 195 -1.22 -7.47 -0.79
C VAL A 195 -0.80 -8.93 -0.68
N MET A 196 -0.74 -9.57 -1.84
CA MET A 196 -0.42 -10.98 -1.97
C MET A 196 1.11 -11.18 -1.89
N PRO A 197 1.61 -12.21 -1.18
CA PRO A 197 3.06 -12.48 -1.09
C PRO A 197 3.74 -12.86 -2.42
N THR A 198 2.98 -13.22 -3.45
CA THR A 198 3.47 -13.70 -4.74
C THR A 198 3.80 -12.62 -5.74
N THR A 199 3.12 -11.50 -5.63
CA THR A 199 2.97 -10.55 -6.71
C THR A 199 4.21 -9.69 -6.98
N MET A 200 5.23 -9.71 -6.11
CA MET A 200 6.48 -8.98 -6.38
C MET A 200 7.41 -9.67 -7.39
N SER A 201 7.05 -10.83 -7.96
CA SER A 201 8.00 -11.63 -8.74
C SER A 201 7.53 -12.20 -10.07
N ALA A 202 6.23 -12.16 -10.35
CA ALA A 202 5.71 -12.52 -11.66
C ALA A 202 5.59 -11.22 -12.46
N LEU A 203 6.63 -10.89 -13.22
CA LEU A 203 6.67 -9.69 -14.05
C LEU A 203 5.50 -9.62 -15.06
N ASP A 204 4.87 -10.76 -15.38
CA ASP A 204 3.78 -10.84 -16.33
C ASP A 204 2.44 -10.29 -15.80
N ASP A 205 2.26 -10.21 -14.48
CA ASP A 205 1.07 -9.59 -13.85
C ASP A 205 1.15 -8.05 -13.79
N LEU A 206 2.28 -7.45 -14.21
CA LEU A 206 2.53 -5.99 -14.15
C LEU A 206 1.94 -5.20 -15.32
N LYS A 207 1.33 -5.86 -16.30
CA LYS A 207 1.02 -5.22 -17.60
C LYS A 207 -0.32 -4.49 -17.66
N GLU A 208 -1.20 -4.71 -16.69
CA GLU A 208 -2.52 -4.08 -16.67
C GLU A 208 -2.58 -3.01 -15.59
N ASP A 209 -2.88 -1.78 -16.02
CA ASP A 209 -3.13 -0.67 -15.10
C ASP A 209 -4.31 -1.02 -14.18
N LEU A 210 -4.21 -0.60 -12.92
CA LEU A 210 -5.34 -0.76 -12.01
C LEU A 210 -6.54 0.07 -12.51
N PRO A 211 -7.76 -0.49 -12.46
CA PRO A 211 -8.99 0.24 -12.69
C PRO A 211 -9.05 1.58 -11.93
N GLU A 212 -9.65 2.60 -12.56
CA GLU A 212 -9.79 3.96 -12.01
C GLU A 212 -10.51 4.00 -10.65
N ASP A 213 -11.35 3.01 -10.37
CA ASP A 213 -12.07 2.90 -9.10
C ASP A 213 -11.26 2.24 -7.98
N MET A 214 -10.07 1.71 -8.29
CA MET A 214 -9.15 1.13 -7.32
C MET A 214 -7.91 1.98 -7.06
N CYS A 215 -7.59 2.91 -7.95
CA CYS A 215 -6.32 3.64 -7.95
C CYS A 215 -6.51 5.12 -8.26
N LEU A 216 -5.84 5.99 -7.52
CA LEU A 216 -5.74 7.40 -7.86
C LEU A 216 -4.78 7.57 -9.03
N GLN A 217 -5.33 7.88 -10.20
CA GLN A 217 -4.57 8.09 -11.43
C GLN A 217 -4.23 9.58 -11.62
N TYR A 218 -3.14 9.86 -12.33
CA TYR A 218 -2.82 11.20 -12.77
C TYR A 218 -3.67 11.55 -14.01
N THR A 219 -4.50 12.58 -13.89
CA THR A 219 -5.39 13.05 -14.98
C THR A 219 -4.88 14.32 -15.68
N GLY A 220 -3.72 14.84 -15.26
CA GLY A 220 -3.15 16.04 -15.86
C GLY A 220 -2.57 15.79 -17.27
N PRO A 221 -2.21 16.87 -17.99
CA PRO A 221 -1.56 16.72 -19.29
C PRO A 221 -0.29 15.91 -19.13
N ILE A 222 -0.16 14.87 -19.95
CA ILE A 222 1.06 14.07 -20.05
C ILE A 222 2.13 15.00 -20.63
N PRO A 223 3.26 15.22 -19.94
CA PRO A 223 4.35 16.02 -20.47
C PRO A 223 4.81 15.44 -21.80
N ASP A 224 5.07 16.29 -22.80
CA ASP A 224 5.50 15.84 -24.14
C ASP A 224 6.79 14.99 -24.10
N GLU A 225 7.58 15.09 -23.03
CA GLU A 225 8.77 14.28 -22.74
C GLU A 225 8.50 12.76 -22.73
N PHE A 226 7.27 12.32 -22.45
CA PHE A 226 6.91 10.89 -22.44
C PHE A 226 6.50 10.32 -23.81
N LYS A 227 6.25 11.17 -24.81
CA LYS A 227 5.89 10.69 -26.16
C LYS A 227 7.09 10.14 -26.93
N SER A 228 8.32 10.52 -26.57
CA SER A 228 9.52 10.15 -27.33
C SER A 228 10.12 8.80 -26.95
N GLU A 229 9.95 8.30 -25.72
CA GLU A 229 10.58 7.03 -25.30
C GLU A 229 9.82 5.78 -25.78
N TYR A 230 8.51 5.88 -26.04
CA TYR A 230 7.72 4.72 -26.51
C TYR A 230 7.78 4.49 -28.02
N ASN A 231 8.15 5.49 -28.82
CA ASN A 231 8.23 5.38 -30.28
C ASN A 231 9.56 4.80 -30.78
N SER A 232 10.53 4.51 -29.91
CA SER A 232 11.84 3.95 -30.32
C SER A 232 11.93 2.42 -30.24
N ALA A 233 10.84 1.71 -29.91
CA ALA A 233 10.87 0.26 -29.69
C ALA A 233 10.16 -0.58 -30.78
N SER A 234 9.62 0.01 -31.86
CA SER A 234 8.74 -0.71 -32.79
C SER A 234 9.13 -0.73 -34.27
N GLU A 235 10.33 -0.29 -34.66
CA GLU A 235 10.79 -0.42 -36.06
C GLU A 235 12.05 -1.29 -36.16
N SER A 236 11.84 -2.60 -36.15
CA SER A 236 12.76 -3.54 -36.79
C SER A 236 11.95 -4.67 -37.45
N GLU A 237 11.16 -4.30 -38.46
CA GLU A 237 10.70 -5.25 -39.46
C GLU A 237 11.87 -5.55 -40.40
N SER A 238 12.47 -6.72 -40.18
CA SER A 238 13.43 -7.33 -41.09
C SER A 238 12.68 -7.90 -42.28
N GLU A 239 12.58 -7.13 -43.35
CA GLU A 239 12.22 -7.61 -44.68
C GLU A 239 13.44 -8.31 -45.29
N SER A 240 13.34 -9.61 -45.53
CA SER A 240 14.38 -10.42 -46.19
C SER A 240 13.74 -11.13 -47.39
N ASP A 241 14.11 -10.72 -48.59
CA ASP A 241 14.00 -11.49 -49.83
C ASP A 241 15.40 -11.96 -50.26
#